data_AF-A0A559JTB4-F1
#
_entry.id   AF-A0A559JTB4-F1
#
_cell.length_a   1.000
_cell.length_b   1.000
_cell.length_c   1.000
_cell.angle_alpha   90.00
_cell.angle_beta   90.00
_cell.angle_gamma   90.00
#
_symmetry.space_group_name_H-M   'P 1'
#
loop_
_entity.id
_entity.type
_entity.pdbx_description
1 polymer ?
#
loop_
_entity_poly.entity_id
_entity_poly.type
_entity_poly.pdbx_seq_one_letter_code
_entity_poly.pdbx_strand_id
1 'polypeptide(L)'
;MRRVGLIGAYISLLGVCSYLGATLSKYIVGYEVELFYPVGALLIGIGMLMLGIAVFVARWMTGWRRMAPLFVGLYYVAMIPFQIVFFIIPDGEPSPILLGFWSVAWILMGYAIWSSASRS
;
A
#
# COMPACT_ATOMS: atom_id res chain seq x y z
N MET A 1 -16.56 -6.79 11.21
CA MET A 1 -15.50 -5.88 10.71
C MET A 1 -14.10 -6.21 11.21
N ARG A 2 -13.89 -6.55 12.50
CA ARG A 2 -12.56 -6.92 13.02
C ARG A 2 -11.82 -8.02 12.23
N ARG A 3 -12.51 -9.12 11.86
CA ARG A 3 -11.90 -10.21 11.05
C ARG A 3 -11.47 -9.74 9.66
N VAL A 4 -12.29 -8.91 8.99
CA VAL A 4 -11.97 -8.36 7.66
C VAL A 4 -10.73 -7.48 7.73
N GLY A 5 -10.62 -6.63 8.75
CA GLY A 5 -9.44 -5.79 8.96
C GLY A 5 -8.16 -6.61 9.20
N LEU A 6 -8.24 -7.67 10.00
CA LEU A 6 -7.11 -8.58 10.23
C LEU A 6 -6.68 -9.30 8.96
N ILE A 7 -7.63 -9.84 8.19
CA ILE A 7 -7.34 -10.48 6.89
C ILE A 7 -6.67 -9.47 5.96
N GLY A 8 -7.20 -8.25 5.85
CA GLY A 8 -6.61 -7.17 5.06
C GLY A 8 -5.17 -6.87 5.46
N ALA A 9 -4.89 -6.77 6.77
CA ALA A 9 -3.55 -6.55 7.29
C ALA A 9 -2.57 -7.69 6.93
N TYR A 10 -3.00 -8.95 7.02
CA TYR A 10 -2.17 -10.10 6.61
C TYR A 10 -1.89 -10.11 5.12
N ILE A 11 -2.89 -9.80 4.27
CA ILE A 11 -2.70 -9.69 2.82
C ILE A 11 -1.70 -8.58 2.51
N SER A 12 -1.82 -7.40 3.16
CA SER A 12 -0.85 -6.32 2.99
C SER A 12 0.56 -6.73 3.43
N LEU A 13 0.69 -7.47 4.53
CA LEU A 13 1.98 -7.98 5.00
C LEU A 13 2.61 -8.94 3.99
N LEU A 14 1.84 -9.85 3.41
CA LEU A 14 2.31 -10.73 2.34
C LEU A 14 2.81 -9.92 1.13
N GLY A 15 2.11 -8.84 0.78
CA GLY A 15 2.55 -7.93 -0.28
C GLY A 15 3.88 -7.23 0.03
N VAL A 16 4.10 -6.81 1.27
CA VAL A 16 5.40 -6.26 1.73
C VAL A 16 6.50 -7.32 1.65
N CYS A 17 6.23 -8.54 2.10
CA CYS A 17 7.19 -9.64 1.99
C CYS A 17 7.54 -9.95 0.52
N SER A 18 6.58 -9.84 -0.40
CA SER A 18 6.83 -9.97 -1.85
C SER A 18 7.80 -8.90 -2.36
N TYR A 19 7.57 -7.64 -2.00
CA TYR A 19 8.47 -6.52 -2.34
C TYR A 19 9.89 -6.72 -1.79
N LEU A 20 9.98 -7.12 -0.52
CA LEU A 20 11.26 -7.40 0.13
C LEU A 20 11.96 -8.57 -0.55
N GLY A 21 11.25 -9.65 -0.88
CA GLY A 21 11.80 -10.78 -1.62
C GLY A 21 12.38 -10.38 -2.97
N ALA A 22 11.66 -9.56 -3.74
CA ALA A 22 12.13 -9.05 -5.03
C ALA A 22 13.41 -8.21 -4.86
N THR A 23 13.40 -7.31 -3.88
CA THR A 23 14.51 -6.41 -3.57
C THR A 23 15.75 -7.19 -3.14
N LEU A 24 15.60 -8.09 -2.18
CA LEU A 24 16.69 -8.92 -1.67
C LEU A 24 17.25 -9.84 -2.78
N SER A 25 16.39 -10.44 -3.61
CA SER A 25 16.85 -11.25 -4.74
C SER A 25 17.71 -10.44 -5.71
N LYS A 26 17.27 -9.21 -6.06
CA LYS A 26 18.01 -8.33 -6.95
C LYS A 26 19.39 -7.96 -6.38
N TYR A 27 19.45 -7.52 -5.13
CA TYR A 27 20.68 -6.98 -4.54
C TYR A 27 21.63 -8.02 -3.94
N ILE A 28 21.12 -9.17 -3.48
CA ILE A 28 21.94 -10.22 -2.84
C ILE A 28 22.30 -11.31 -3.85
N VAL A 29 21.34 -11.76 -4.64
CA VAL A 29 21.51 -12.89 -5.57
C VAL A 29 21.89 -12.41 -6.97
N GLY A 30 21.60 -11.14 -7.30
CA GLY A 30 21.79 -10.62 -8.66
C GLY A 30 20.71 -11.08 -9.64
N TYR A 31 19.59 -11.60 -9.14
CA TYR A 31 18.46 -12.09 -9.95
C TYR A 31 17.20 -11.30 -9.63
N GLU A 32 16.57 -10.73 -10.65
CA GLU A 32 15.35 -9.94 -10.49
C GLU A 32 14.11 -10.80 -10.70
N VAL A 33 13.31 -10.98 -9.64
CA VAL A 33 12.02 -11.66 -9.71
C VAL A 33 10.95 -10.64 -10.08
N GLU A 34 10.88 -10.28 -11.37
CA GLU A 34 10.06 -9.17 -11.87
C GLU A 34 8.59 -9.22 -11.42
N LEU A 35 8.01 -10.41 -11.32
CA LEU A 35 6.61 -10.61 -10.92
C LEU A 35 6.32 -10.26 -9.45
N PHE A 36 7.32 -10.25 -8.56
CA PHE A 36 7.09 -10.03 -7.13
C PHE A 36 6.74 -8.57 -6.80
N TYR A 37 7.18 -7.60 -7.60
CA TYR A 37 6.82 -6.19 -7.45
C TYR A 37 5.34 -5.91 -7.72
N PRO A 38 4.77 -6.26 -8.90
CA PRO A 38 3.35 -6.02 -9.19
C PRO A 38 2.43 -6.87 -8.32
N VAL A 39 2.80 -8.12 -8.01
CA VAL A 39 2.04 -8.97 -7.07
C VAL A 39 2.06 -8.35 -5.67
N GLY A 40 3.22 -7.87 -5.21
CA GLY A 40 3.34 -7.17 -3.94
C GLY A 40 2.45 -5.93 -3.88
N ALA A 41 2.43 -5.12 -4.94
CA ALA A 41 1.59 -3.92 -5.05
C ALA A 41 0.10 -4.25 -4.98
N LEU A 42 -0.34 -5.28 -5.71
CA LEU A 42 -1.73 -5.74 -5.69
C LEU A 42 -2.15 -6.19 -4.29
N LEU A 43 -1.34 -7.01 -3.63
CA LEU A 43 -1.60 -7.51 -2.28
C LEU A 43 -1.68 -6.35 -1.27
N ILE A 44 -0.74 -5.40 -1.33
CA ILE A 44 -0.79 -4.20 -0.47
C ILE A 44 -2.08 -3.42 -0.74
N GLY A 45 -2.40 -3.13 -2.01
CA GLY A 45 -3.59 -2.39 -2.39
C GLY A 45 -4.88 -3.02 -1.87
N ILE A 46 -5.10 -4.30 -2.17
CA ILE A 46 -6.29 -5.06 -1.73
C ILE A 46 -6.36 -5.12 -0.21
N GLY A 47 -5.26 -5.47 0.45
CA GLY A 47 -5.22 -5.60 1.91
C GLY A 47 -5.51 -4.28 2.62
N MET A 48 -4.96 -3.17 2.12
CA MET A 48 -5.16 -1.83 2.69
C MET A 48 -6.57 -1.29 2.42
N LEU A 49 -7.18 -1.62 1.27
CA LEU A 49 -8.59 -1.33 1.03
C LEU A 49 -9.48 -2.09 2.01
N MET A 50 -9.26 -3.39 2.20
CA MET A 50 -10.02 -4.19 3.17
C MET A 50 -9.86 -3.66 4.60
N LEU A 51 -8.62 -3.34 4.99
CA LEU A 51 -8.32 -2.75 6.30
C LEU A 51 -8.98 -1.38 6.46
N GLY A 52 -8.90 -0.52 5.45
CA GLY A 52 -9.51 0.80 5.43
C GLY A 52 -11.03 0.74 5.52
N ILE A 53 -11.68 -0.15 4.77
CA ILE A 53 -13.13 -0.38 4.86
C ILE A 53 -13.49 -0.84 6.28
N ALA A 54 -12.73 -1.77 6.86
CA ALA A 54 -12.98 -2.24 8.22
C ALA A 54 -12.84 -1.12 9.26
N VAL A 55 -11.79 -0.29 9.17
CA VAL A 55 -11.57 0.88 10.05
C VAL A 55 -12.69 1.91 9.87
N PHE A 56 -13.09 2.19 8.63
CA PHE A 56 -14.15 3.14 8.29
C PHE A 56 -15.50 2.72 8.87
N VAL A 57 -15.89 1.46 8.67
CA VAL A 57 -17.18 0.93 9.13
C VAL A 57 -17.20 0.74 10.64
N ALA A 58 -16.10 0.28 11.24
CA ALA A 58 -16.01 0.08 12.68
C ALA A 58 -15.91 1.40 13.48
N ARG A 59 -15.74 2.54 12.79
CA ARG A 59 -15.58 3.89 13.39
C ARG A 59 -14.49 3.96 14.46
N TRP A 60 -13.46 3.11 14.34
CA TRP A 60 -12.33 3.08 15.28
C TRP A 60 -11.50 4.37 15.22
N MET A 61 -11.49 5.03 14.06
CA MET A 61 -10.94 6.36 13.89
C MET A 61 -12.07 7.35 13.61
N THR A 62 -11.95 8.55 14.15
CA THR A 62 -12.93 9.63 13.98
C THR A 62 -12.48 10.64 12.91
N GLY A 63 -13.45 11.33 12.31
CA GLY A 63 -13.20 12.36 11.29
C GLY A 63 -12.60 11.80 10.00
N TRP A 64 -11.62 12.51 9.44
CA TRP A 64 -10.95 12.14 8.19
C TRP A 64 -9.97 10.96 8.36
N ARG A 65 -9.49 10.71 9.59
CA ARG A 65 -8.42 9.72 9.89
C ARG A 65 -8.79 8.31 9.46
N ARG A 66 -10.07 7.94 9.55
CA ARG A 66 -10.59 6.63 9.10
C ARG A 66 -10.44 6.38 7.61
N MET A 67 -10.21 7.43 6.81
CA MET A 67 -9.98 7.30 5.37
C MET A 67 -8.51 7.07 5.03
N ALA A 68 -7.58 7.27 5.97
CA ALA A 68 -6.15 7.16 5.68
C ALA A 68 -5.73 5.78 5.12
N PRO A 69 -6.19 4.63 5.66
CA PRO A 69 -5.83 3.34 5.08
C PRO A 69 -6.47 3.10 3.70
N LEU A 70 -7.65 3.70 3.44
CA LEU A 70 -8.29 3.66 2.13
C LEU A 70 -7.47 4.41 1.09
N PHE A 71 -6.89 5.56 1.44
CA PHE A 71 -6.01 6.31 0.53
C PHE A 71 -4.76 5.51 0.15
N VAL A 72 -4.15 4.79 1.10
CA VAL A 72 -3.00 3.91 0.79
C VAL A 72 -3.43 2.79 -0.16
N GLY A 73 -4.55 2.12 0.11
CA GLY A 73 -5.07 1.07 -0.77
C GLY A 73 -5.41 1.59 -2.17
N LEU A 74 -6.06 2.74 -2.25
CA LEU A 74 -6.45 3.38 -3.51
C LEU A 74 -5.22 3.80 -4.32
N TYR A 75 -4.17 4.31 -3.67
CA TYR A 75 -2.89 4.60 -4.33
C TYR A 75 -2.38 3.38 -5.08
N TYR A 76 -2.26 2.22 -4.44
CA TYR A 76 -1.71 1.02 -5.08
C TYR A 76 -2.62 0.50 -6.20
N VAL A 77 -3.94 0.50 -6.01
CA VAL A 77 -4.88 0.04 -7.04
C VAL A 77 -4.89 0.97 -8.25
N ALA A 78 -4.80 2.29 -8.04
CA ALA A 78 -4.75 3.26 -9.13
C ALA A 78 -3.38 3.31 -9.81
N MET A 79 -2.29 3.07 -9.07
CA MET A 79 -0.93 3.11 -9.59
C MET A 79 -0.66 1.98 -10.59
N ILE A 80 -1.22 0.79 -10.39
CA ILE A 80 -1.00 -0.38 -11.28
C ILE A 80 -1.40 -0.10 -12.74
N PRO A 81 -2.65 0.31 -13.08
CA PRO A 81 -2.99 0.65 -14.46
C PRO A 81 -2.18 1.86 -14.95
N PHE A 82 -1.84 2.81 -14.07
CA PHE A 82 -1.01 3.96 -14.43
C PHE A 82 0.42 3.55 -14.83
N GLN A 83 1.02 2.60 -14.11
CA GLN A 83 2.33 2.04 -14.47
C GLN A 83 2.27 1.27 -15.78
N ILE A 84 1.21 0.47 -16.00
CA ILE A 84 1.03 -0.27 -17.25
C ILE A 84 0.91 0.68 -18.44
N VAL A 85 0.13 1.75 -18.32
CA VAL A 85 -0.13 2.70 -19.42
C VAL A 85 1.06 3.62 -19.67
N PHE A 86 1.75 4.09 -18.62
CA PHE A 86 2.74 5.17 -18.75
C PHE A 86 4.21 4.72 -18.60
N PHE A 87 4.50 3.55 -18.02
CA PHE A 87 5.87 3.16 -17.62
C PHE A 87 6.36 1.83 -18.17
N ILE A 88 5.47 0.92 -18.57
CA ILE A 88 5.87 -0.32 -19.27
C ILE A 88 6.32 -0.03 -20.71
N ILE A 89 6.05 1.17 -21.25
CA ILE A 89 6.25 1.52 -22.66
C ILE A 89 7.46 2.44 -22.92
N PRO A 90 7.84 3.39 -22.02
CA PRO A 90 9.10 4.12 -22.12
C PRO A 90 9.95 4.01 -20.84
N ASP A 91 11.13 3.38 -20.96
CA ASP A 91 12.30 3.47 -20.07
C ASP A 91 12.22 2.99 -18.60
N GLY A 92 11.07 2.49 -18.11
CA GLY A 92 11.01 1.63 -16.91
C GLY A 92 11.34 2.28 -15.55
N GLU A 93 11.65 3.58 -15.49
CA GLU A 93 11.91 4.27 -14.23
C GLU A 93 10.62 4.69 -13.50
N PRO A 94 10.46 4.46 -12.18
CA PRO A 94 9.27 4.88 -11.46
C PRO A 94 9.14 6.40 -11.42
N SER A 95 7.97 6.92 -11.82
CA SER A 95 7.67 8.36 -11.76
C SER A 95 8.00 8.97 -10.39
N PRO A 96 8.84 10.02 -10.33
CA PRO A 96 9.05 10.77 -9.09
C PRO A 96 7.73 11.33 -8.49
N ILE A 97 6.78 11.67 -9.36
CA ILE A 97 5.46 12.18 -8.95
C ILE A 97 4.66 11.07 -8.24
N LEU A 98 4.63 9.86 -8.79
CA LEU A 98 3.95 8.72 -8.18
C LEU A 98 4.59 8.34 -6.84
N LEU A 99 5.92 8.34 -6.76
CA LEU A 99 6.66 8.15 -5.51
C LEU A 99 6.34 9.25 -4.47
N GLY A 100 6.13 10.48 -4.91
CA GLY A 100 5.65 11.57 -4.06
C GLY A 100 4.26 11.27 -3.48
N PHE A 101 3.29 10.87 -4.31
CA PHE A 101 1.96 10.50 -3.85
C PHE A 101 1.96 9.30 -2.89
N TRP A 102 2.79 8.30 -3.15
CA TRP A 102 3.02 7.19 -2.25
C TRP A 102 3.46 7.69 -0.87
N SER A 103 4.49 8.53 -0.84
CA SER A 103 5.07 9.08 0.39
C SER A 103 4.02 9.86 1.20
N VAL A 104 3.22 10.69 0.53
CA VAL A 104 2.13 11.45 1.15
C VAL A 104 1.08 10.51 1.75
N ALA A 105 0.68 9.45 1.05
CA ALA A 105 -0.31 8.49 1.56
C ALA A 105 0.17 7.81 2.86
N TRP A 106 1.44 7.41 2.93
CA TRP A 106 2.03 6.80 4.13
C TRP A 106 2.18 7.79 5.28
N ILE A 107 2.61 9.03 5.01
CA ILE A 107 2.71 10.09 6.03
C ILE A 107 1.33 10.39 6.62
N LEU A 108 0.30 10.53 5.77
CA LEU A 108 -1.08 10.75 6.22
C LEU A 108 -1.58 9.60 7.10
N MET A 109 -1.23 8.37 6.76
CA MET A 109 -1.58 7.21 7.58
C MET A 109 -0.85 7.21 8.93
N GLY A 110 0.46 7.46 8.94
CA GLY A 110 1.24 7.57 10.17
C GLY A 110 0.67 8.67 11.09
N TYR A 111 0.37 9.84 10.53
CA TYR A 111 -0.26 10.93 11.26
C TYR A 111 -1.66 10.55 11.76
N ALA A 112 -2.48 9.87 10.97
CA ALA A 112 -3.80 9.42 11.37
C ALA A 112 -3.73 8.44 12.56
N ILE A 113 -2.77 7.52 12.56
CA ILE A 113 -2.52 6.59 13.67
C ILE A 113 -2.08 7.35 14.91
N TRP A 114 -1.01 8.15 14.81
CA TRP A 114 -0.45 8.92 15.93
C TRP A 114 -1.48 9.86 16.56
N SER A 115 -2.21 10.61 15.74
CA SER A 115 -3.23 11.55 16.21
C SER A 115 -4.50 10.88 16.75
N SER A 116 -4.74 9.61 16.44
CA SER A 116 -5.81 8.82 17.04
C SER A 116 -5.39 8.22 18.38
N ALA A 117 -4.14 7.78 18.50
CA ALA A 117 -3.57 7.22 19.74
C ALA A 117 -3.31 8.29 20.82
N SER A 118 -3.00 9.53 20.43
CA SER A 118 -2.79 10.64 21.37
C SER A 118 -4.08 11.27 21.92
N ARG A 119 -5.24 10.85 21.43
CA ARG A 119 -6.57 11.33 21.87
C ARG A 119 -7.35 10.31 22.70
N SER A 120 -6.74 9.18 23.06
CA SER A 120 -7.32 8.17 23.95
C SER A 120 -7.02 8.46 25.42
#